data_AF-A0AAV3Q9A7-F1
#
_entry.id   AF-A0AAV3Q9A7-F1
#
_cell.length_a   1.000
_cell.length_b   1.000
_cell.length_c   1.000
_cell.angle_alpha   90.00
_cell.angle_beta   90.00
_cell.angle_gamma   90.00
#
_symmetry.space_group_name_H-M   'P 1'
#
loop_
_entity.id
_entity.type
_entity.pdbx_description
1 polymer ?
#
loop_
_entity_poly.entity_id
_entity_poly.type
_entity_poly.pdbx_seq_one_letter_code
_entity_poly.pdbx_strand_id
1 'polypeptide(L)'
;MIQGELYKSSHLGPLLSCVAKRNIDQVLYEVHEGEVCGHHMGGQSLALKITRDGYFWPTLMNDAAEYVKRCDSCQKMQVVPCTLVTEMTPVLCPVPFALWKIDMVEVMNRTIFMGIKKNLLESGAKWQIGFEEDQNNTRIRELLDFGDEGRDRVILKMQKYKKEMAKFYNRRVKNRQFVAGDLVLRMFKASRAKDVNKLNPKWEGPYRVRRVVGPGTYILEELS
;
A
#
# COMPACT_ATOMS: atom_id res chain seq x y z
N MET A 1 -13.85 -36.92 -26.57
CA MET A 1 -13.28 -36.32 -27.79
C MET A 1 -14.43 -36.11 -28.74
N ILE A 2 -14.65 -34.89 -29.21
CA ILE A 2 -15.74 -34.54 -30.15
C ILE A 2 -15.06 -33.91 -31.35
N GLN A 3 -15.29 -34.43 -32.57
CA GLN A 3 -14.67 -33.96 -33.81
C GLN A 3 -13.12 -33.90 -33.77
N GLY A 4 -12.47 -34.80 -33.03
CA GLY A 4 -11.01 -34.84 -32.90
C GLY A 4 -10.43 -33.88 -31.84
N GLU A 5 -11.27 -33.07 -31.19
CA GLU A 5 -10.87 -32.19 -30.09
C GLU A 5 -11.17 -32.80 -28.72
N LEU A 6 -10.28 -32.54 -27.76
CA LEU A 6 -10.41 -32.99 -26.38
C LEU A 6 -11.21 -31.97 -25.58
N TYR A 7 -12.11 -32.46 -24.72
CA TYR A 7 -12.91 -31.62 -23.84
C TYR A 7 -12.88 -32.18 -22.42
N LYS A 8 -12.95 -31.28 -21.44
CA LYS A 8 -13.12 -31.62 -20.02
C LYS A 8 -14.55 -31.30 -19.59
N SER A 9 -15.19 -32.22 -18.87
CA SER A 9 -16.46 -31.95 -18.22
C SER A 9 -16.28 -30.95 -17.07
N SER A 10 -17.19 -30.00 -16.98
CA SER A 10 -17.32 -29.06 -15.87
C SER A 10 -18.59 -29.38 -15.10
N HIS A 11 -18.53 -29.33 -13.76
CA HIS A 11 -19.70 -29.58 -12.91
C HIS A 11 -20.72 -28.42 -12.93
N LEU A 12 -20.34 -27.26 -13.47
CA LEU A 12 -21.08 -26.00 -13.37
C LEU A 12 -21.39 -25.35 -14.73
N GLY A 13 -21.19 -26.03 -15.87
CA GLY A 13 -21.40 -25.38 -17.17
C GLY A 13 -20.99 -26.20 -18.40
N PRO A 14 -20.74 -25.53 -19.55
CA PRO A 14 -20.43 -26.17 -20.83
C PRO A 14 -19.10 -26.95 -20.80
N LEU A 15 -18.94 -27.85 -21.77
CA LEU A 15 -17.68 -28.58 -21.99
C LEU A 15 -16.54 -27.60 -22.23
N LEU A 16 -15.45 -27.75 -21.48
CA LEU A 16 -14.26 -26.92 -21.65
C LEU A 16 -13.36 -27.54 -22.70
N SER A 17 -12.99 -26.77 -23.73
CA SER A 17 -12.06 -27.21 -24.77
C SER A 17 -10.66 -27.34 -24.18
N CYS A 18 -10.04 -28.51 -24.35
CA CYS A 18 -8.70 -28.77 -23.86
C CYS A 18 -7.66 -28.18 -24.80
N VAL A 19 -6.89 -27.22 -24.31
CA VAL A 19 -5.85 -26.55 -25.08
C VAL A 19 -4.57 -27.39 -25.11
N ALA A 20 -4.03 -27.62 -26.30
CA ALA A 20 -2.74 -28.28 -26.46
C ALA A 20 -1.59 -27.38 -25.98
N LYS A 21 -0.53 -27.98 -25.43
CA LYS A 21 0.61 -27.23 -24.85
C LYS A 21 1.20 -26.15 -25.76
N ARG A 22 1.24 -26.42 -27.07
CA ARG A 22 1.73 -25.49 -28.11
C ARG A 22 0.91 -24.19 -28.26
N ASN A 23 -0.35 -24.18 -27.81
CA ASN A 23 -1.27 -23.05 -27.96
C ASN A 23 -1.51 -22.30 -26.64
N ILE A 24 -0.95 -22.78 -25.52
CA ILE A 24 -1.17 -22.20 -24.19
C ILE A 24 -0.71 -20.74 -24.14
N ASP A 25 0.49 -20.46 -24.63
CA ASP A 25 1.07 -19.09 -24.61
C ASP A 25 0.22 -18.10 -25.41
N GLN A 26 -0.38 -18.55 -26.52
CA GLN A 26 -1.24 -17.72 -27.35
C GLN A 26 -2.55 -17.37 -26.63
N VAL A 27 -3.20 -18.36 -26.00
CA VAL A 27 -4.42 -18.11 -25.20
C VAL A 27 -4.13 -17.17 -24.03
N LEU A 28 -2.98 -17.34 -23.36
CA LEU A 28 -2.56 -16.46 -22.27
C LEU A 28 -2.35 -15.02 -22.78
N TYR A 29 -1.66 -14.84 -23.90
CA TYR A 29 -1.42 -13.54 -24.52
C TYR A 29 -2.73 -12.83 -24.92
N GLU A 30 -3.62 -13.53 -25.62
CA GLU A 30 -4.89 -12.95 -26.10
C GLU A 30 -5.79 -12.47 -24.94
N VAL A 31 -5.89 -13.27 -23.86
CA VAL A 31 -6.77 -12.94 -22.73
C VAL A 31 -6.13 -11.94 -21.77
N HIS A 32 -4.81 -11.97 -21.59
CA HIS A 32 -4.09 -11.11 -20.66
C HIS A 32 -3.68 -9.76 -21.29
N GLU A 33 -3.02 -9.81 -22.44
CA GLU A 33 -2.37 -8.66 -23.08
C GLU A 33 -3.23 -8.04 -24.18
N GLY A 34 -3.90 -8.84 -25.03
CA GLY A 34 -4.89 -8.45 -26.03
C GLY A 34 -4.58 -7.21 -26.91
N GLU A 35 -4.78 -7.28 -28.23
CA GLU A 35 -4.46 -6.15 -29.14
C GLU A 35 -5.17 -4.82 -28.78
N VAL A 36 -6.30 -4.86 -28.05
CA VAL A 36 -7.05 -3.69 -27.61
C VAL A 36 -7.13 -3.69 -26.08
N CYS A 37 -6.26 -2.89 -25.44
CA CYS A 37 -6.19 -2.68 -23.98
C CYS A 37 -6.33 -3.97 -23.15
N GLY A 38 -5.22 -4.71 -23.02
CA GLY A 38 -5.11 -5.86 -22.12
C GLY A 38 -5.71 -5.64 -20.74
N HIS A 39 -6.41 -6.64 -20.24
CA HIS A 39 -7.06 -6.56 -18.93
C HIS A 39 -6.04 -6.66 -17.77
N HIS A 40 -4.78 -7.02 -18.05
CA HIS A 40 -3.66 -7.10 -17.10
C HIS A 40 -4.03 -7.65 -15.71
N MET A 41 -4.84 -8.71 -15.70
CA MET A 41 -5.42 -9.26 -14.48
C MET A 41 -4.41 -10.12 -13.72
N GLY A 42 -4.61 -10.28 -12.41
CA GLY A 42 -3.82 -11.22 -11.61
C GLY A 42 -4.00 -12.67 -12.06
N GLY A 43 -3.00 -13.53 -11.84
CA GLY A 43 -2.96 -14.90 -12.37
C GLY A 43 -4.18 -15.76 -12.04
N GLN A 44 -4.72 -15.66 -10.82
CA GLN A 44 -5.94 -16.38 -10.43
C GLN A 44 -7.16 -15.86 -11.19
N SER A 45 -7.30 -14.55 -11.34
CA SER A 45 -8.39 -13.94 -12.11
C SER A 45 -8.28 -14.30 -13.59
N LEU A 46 -7.06 -14.37 -14.14
CA LEU A 46 -6.79 -14.77 -15.51
C LEU A 46 -7.24 -16.22 -15.75
N ALA A 47 -6.84 -17.16 -14.88
CA ALA A 47 -7.24 -18.56 -15.00
C ALA A 47 -8.77 -18.75 -14.91
N LEU A 48 -9.43 -18.01 -14.02
CA LEU A 48 -10.90 -18.04 -13.90
C LEU A 48 -11.58 -17.51 -15.17
N LYS A 49 -11.05 -16.44 -15.77
CA LYS A 49 -11.58 -15.90 -17.03
C LYS A 49 -11.40 -16.91 -18.17
N ILE A 50 -10.22 -17.49 -18.33
CA ILE A 50 -9.96 -18.54 -19.33
C ILE A 50 -10.92 -19.73 -19.16
N THR A 51 -11.15 -20.15 -17.92
CA THR A 51 -12.12 -21.21 -17.60
C THR A 51 -13.55 -20.79 -17.98
N ARG A 52 -13.93 -19.54 -17.71
CA ARG A 52 -15.25 -18.98 -18.03
C ARG A 52 -15.45 -18.84 -19.55
N ASP A 53 -14.39 -18.54 -20.28
CA ASP A 53 -14.37 -18.42 -21.74
C ASP A 53 -14.35 -19.80 -22.43
N GLY A 54 -14.31 -20.89 -21.65
CA GLY A 54 -14.52 -22.25 -22.14
C GLY A 54 -13.23 -23.04 -22.40
N TYR A 55 -12.07 -22.57 -21.96
CA TYR A 55 -10.79 -23.24 -22.17
C TYR A 55 -10.28 -23.94 -20.91
N PHE A 56 -9.56 -25.04 -21.09
CA PHE A 56 -8.94 -25.77 -19.98
C PHE A 56 -7.61 -26.44 -20.37
N TRP A 57 -6.70 -26.51 -19.40
CA TRP A 57 -5.58 -27.45 -19.41
C TRP A 57 -5.14 -27.72 -17.95
N PRO A 58 -4.45 -28.84 -17.64
CA PRO A 58 -4.19 -29.26 -16.27
C PRO A 58 -3.40 -28.24 -15.41
N THR A 59 -2.48 -27.49 -16.02
CA THR A 59 -1.58 -26.54 -15.34
C THR A 59 -2.05 -25.08 -15.43
N LEU A 60 -3.28 -24.83 -15.90
CA LEU A 60 -3.84 -23.50 -16.15
C LEU A 60 -3.57 -22.47 -15.04
N MET A 61 -3.81 -22.85 -13.78
CA MET A 61 -3.61 -21.96 -12.64
C MET A 61 -2.14 -21.55 -12.45
N ASN A 62 -1.22 -22.49 -12.62
CA ASN A 62 0.22 -22.25 -12.48
C ASN A 62 0.76 -21.46 -13.66
N ASP A 63 0.39 -21.86 -14.88
CA ASP A 63 0.85 -21.21 -16.11
C ASP A 63 0.35 -19.75 -16.16
N ALA A 64 -0.90 -19.49 -15.79
CA ALA A 64 -1.44 -18.13 -15.68
C ALA A 64 -0.70 -17.29 -14.62
N ALA A 65 -0.37 -17.88 -13.47
CA ALA A 65 0.38 -17.19 -12.42
C ALA A 65 1.83 -16.90 -12.84
N GLU A 66 2.48 -17.81 -13.56
CA GLU A 66 3.84 -17.66 -14.07
C GLU A 66 3.91 -16.64 -15.21
N TYR A 67 2.93 -16.65 -16.11
CA TYR A 67 2.80 -15.69 -17.19
C TYR A 67 2.68 -14.25 -16.66
N VAL A 68 1.79 -14.00 -15.70
CA VAL A 68 1.61 -12.66 -15.09
C VAL A 68 2.87 -12.19 -14.35
N LYS A 69 3.67 -13.11 -13.78
CA LYS A 69 4.97 -12.76 -13.19
C LYS A 69 6.00 -12.33 -14.22
N ARG A 70 5.93 -12.86 -15.44
CA ARG A 70 6.83 -12.54 -16.56
C ARG A 70 6.38 -11.32 -17.37
N CYS A 71 5.11 -10.90 -17.27
CA CYS A 71 4.58 -9.77 -18.02
C CYS A 71 5.17 -8.43 -17.55
N ASP A 72 5.92 -7.76 -18.42
CA ASP A 72 6.60 -6.48 -18.13
C ASP A 72 5.63 -5.35 -17.74
N SER A 73 4.49 -5.23 -18.42
CA SER A 73 3.47 -4.21 -18.12
C SER A 73 2.91 -4.39 -16.71
N CYS A 74 2.64 -5.64 -16.30
CA CYS A 74 2.24 -5.95 -14.94
C CYS A 74 3.36 -5.70 -13.94
N GLN A 75 4.63 -6.04 -14.23
CA GLN A 75 5.73 -5.79 -13.30
C GLN A 75 6.01 -4.30 -13.09
N LYS A 76 5.92 -3.49 -14.15
CA LYS A 76 6.11 -2.03 -14.08
C LYS A 76 4.96 -1.32 -13.36
N MET A 77 3.73 -1.78 -13.56
CA MET A 77 2.53 -1.20 -12.92
C MET A 77 2.22 -1.79 -11.55
N GLN A 78 2.82 -2.93 -11.19
CA GLN A 78 2.70 -3.47 -9.85
C GLN A 78 3.23 -2.45 -8.86
N VAL A 79 2.38 -2.08 -7.90
CA VAL A 79 2.80 -1.31 -6.74
C VAL A 79 3.80 -2.17 -5.99
N VAL A 80 5.09 -1.94 -6.24
CA VAL A 80 6.15 -2.43 -5.36
C VAL A 80 5.71 -2.04 -3.96
N PRO A 81 5.54 -2.98 -3.01
CA PRO A 81 5.36 -2.61 -1.63
C PRO A 81 6.57 -1.78 -1.25
N CYS A 82 6.41 -0.46 -1.22
CA CYS A 82 7.43 0.46 -0.77
C CYS A 82 7.67 0.17 0.71
N THR A 83 8.53 -0.78 1.04
CA THR A 83 8.87 -1.06 2.43
C THR A 83 10.36 -1.20 2.63
N LEU A 84 11.03 -0.05 2.55
CA LEU A 84 11.89 0.34 3.67
C LEU A 84 11.04 1.28 4.53
N VAL A 85 10.15 0.67 5.33
CA VAL A 85 9.38 1.37 6.36
C VAL A 85 10.19 1.21 7.64
N THR A 86 10.76 2.32 8.11
CA THR A 86 11.29 2.43 9.47
C THR A 86 10.17 2.09 10.45
N GLU A 87 10.51 1.48 11.59
CA GLU A 87 9.52 1.23 12.64
C GLU A 87 8.73 2.51 12.94
N MET A 88 7.40 2.40 12.92
CA MET A 88 6.54 3.52 13.18
C MET A 88 6.67 3.93 14.65
N THR A 89 7.33 5.06 14.92
CA THR A 89 7.38 5.66 16.27
C THR A 89 6.10 6.46 16.52
N PRO A 90 5.20 6.03 17.41
CA PRO A 90 3.96 6.76 17.64
C PRO A 90 4.25 8.04 18.43
N VAL A 91 3.70 9.16 17.97
CA VAL A 91 3.51 10.34 18.84
C VAL A 91 2.45 9.95 19.88
N LEU A 92 2.83 9.94 21.14
CA LEU A 92 1.89 9.77 22.26
C LEU A 92 1.37 11.17 22.63
N CYS A 93 0.08 11.39 22.39
CA CYS A 93 -0.63 12.56 22.90
C CYS A 93 -1.68 12.02 23.89
N PRO A 94 -1.38 12.01 25.21
CA PRO A 94 -2.25 11.42 26.22
C PRO A 94 -3.51 12.26 26.49
N VAL A 95 -3.56 13.49 25.98
CA VAL A 95 -4.69 14.41 26.17
C VAL A 95 -5.47 14.51 24.86
N PRO A 96 -6.74 14.04 24.82
CA PRO A 96 -7.63 14.28 23.69
C PRO A 96 -7.67 15.79 23.39
N PHE A 97 -7.60 16.18 22.12
CA PHE A 97 -7.60 17.57 21.63
C PHE A 97 -6.33 18.43 21.85
N ALA A 98 -5.31 17.96 22.56
CA ALA A 98 -4.07 18.73 22.75
C ALA A 98 -3.21 18.86 21.48
N LEU A 99 -3.38 17.94 20.52
CA LEU A 99 -2.78 18.06 19.20
C LEU A 99 -3.78 17.58 18.15
N TRP A 100 -4.28 18.50 17.35
CA TRP A 100 -5.05 18.20 16.15
C TRP A 100 -4.21 18.59 14.93
N LYS A 101 -4.02 17.66 14.00
CA LYS A 101 -3.36 17.92 12.72
C LYS A 101 -4.37 17.67 11.62
N ILE A 102 -4.75 18.71 10.90
CA ILE A 102 -5.57 18.60 9.70
C ILE A 102 -4.61 18.62 8.51
N ASP A 103 -4.70 17.61 7.65
CA ASP A 103 -3.98 17.58 6.38
C ASP A 103 -4.94 18.06 5.28
N MET A 104 -4.53 19.05 4.48
CA MET A 104 -5.37 19.56 3.41
C MET A 104 -5.21 18.65 2.18
N VAL A 105 -6.28 17.93 1.85
CA VAL A 105 -6.37 17.21 0.58
C VAL A 105 -6.91 18.20 -0.45
N GLU A 106 -6.07 18.57 -1.43
CA GLU A 106 -6.35 19.62 -2.44
C GLU A 106 -7.65 19.40 -3.24
N VAL A 107 -8.28 18.23 -3.16
CA VAL A 107 -9.59 17.96 -3.76
C VAL A 107 -10.48 17.17 -2.79
N MET A 108 -11.19 17.86 -1.90
CA MET A 108 -12.29 17.24 -1.15
C MET A 108 -13.50 17.03 -2.06
N ASN A 109 -14.00 15.79 -2.14
CA ASN A 109 -15.25 15.47 -2.82
C ASN A 109 -16.38 16.35 -2.26
N ARG A 110 -17.10 17.06 -3.15
CA ARG A 110 -18.15 18.04 -2.82
C ARG A 110 -19.21 17.47 -1.87
N THR A 111 -19.52 16.19 -1.99
CA THR A 111 -20.50 15.49 -1.15
C THR A 111 -20.02 15.32 0.29
N ILE A 112 -18.72 15.02 0.47
CA ILE A 112 -18.10 14.88 1.80
C ILE A 112 -18.04 16.25 2.48
N PHE A 113 -17.65 17.29 1.74
CA PHE A 113 -17.64 18.66 2.26
C PHE A 113 -19.04 19.10 2.71
N MET A 114 -20.06 18.87 1.89
CA MET A 114 -21.44 19.22 2.23
C MET A 114 -21.97 18.39 3.40
N GLY A 115 -21.60 17.11 3.51
CA GLY A 115 -21.95 16.26 4.65
C GLY A 115 -21.31 16.73 5.96
N ILE A 116 -20.03 17.10 5.94
CA ILE A 116 -19.32 17.68 7.10
C ILE A 116 -19.96 19.02 7.49
N LYS A 117 -20.23 19.88 6.51
CA LYS A 117 -20.89 21.18 6.74
C LYS A 117 -22.28 21.02 7.35
N LYS A 118 -23.07 20.06 6.88
CA LYS A 118 -24.42 19.76 7.39
C LYS A 118 -24.36 19.24 8.83
N ASN A 119 -23.51 18.26 9.12
CA ASN A 119 -23.33 17.73 10.47
C ASN A 119 -22.84 18.81 11.46
N LEU A 120 -21.95 19.70 11.03
CA LEU A 120 -21.52 20.83 11.87
C LEU A 120 -22.68 21.77 12.20
N LEU A 121 -23.51 22.11 11.21
CA LEU A 121 -24.69 22.97 11.41
C LEU A 121 -25.73 22.32 12.32
N GLU A 122 -25.98 21.02 12.15
CA GLU A 122 -26.94 20.25 12.95
C GLU A 122 -26.48 20.05 14.40
N SER A 123 -25.16 20.03 14.65
CA SER A 123 -24.60 19.90 16.00
C SER A 123 -24.69 21.17 16.86
N GLY A 124 -25.18 22.29 16.30
CA GLY A 124 -25.22 23.58 17.00
C GLY A 124 -23.85 24.21 17.24
N ALA A 125 -22.79 23.67 16.62
CA ALA A 125 -21.43 24.19 16.74
C ALA A 125 -21.32 25.57 16.06
N LYS A 126 -20.96 26.58 16.84
CA LYS A 126 -20.77 27.96 16.36
C LYS A 126 -19.30 28.19 15.99
N TRP A 127 -19.04 28.71 14.79
CA TRP A 127 -17.69 29.14 14.41
C TRP A 127 -17.25 30.29 15.34
N GLN A 128 -16.25 30.05 16.18
CA GLN A 128 -15.52 31.14 16.84
C GLN A 128 -14.40 31.59 15.89
N ILE A 129 -14.59 32.77 15.30
CA ILE A 129 -13.53 33.45 14.55
C ILE A 129 -12.75 34.27 15.57
N GLY A 130 -11.82 33.62 16.24
CA GLY A 130 -11.01 34.19 17.32
C GLY A 130 -10.48 33.08 18.22
N PHE A 131 -9.15 32.93 18.29
CA PHE A 131 -8.49 32.03 19.23
C PHE A 131 -8.20 32.84 20.51
N GLU A 132 -8.99 32.61 21.55
CA GLU A 132 -8.78 33.22 22.86
C GLU A 132 -8.16 32.18 23.78
N GLU A 133 -6.84 32.31 23.96
CA GLU A 133 -5.97 31.30 24.59
C GLU A 133 -6.41 30.98 26.02
N ASP A 134 -6.85 31.98 26.78
CA ASP A 134 -7.21 31.81 28.20
C ASP A 134 -8.52 31.01 28.40
N GLN A 135 -9.53 31.21 27.54
CA GLN A 135 -10.76 30.42 27.59
C GLN A 135 -10.53 28.97 27.16
N ASN A 136 -9.70 28.77 26.14
CA ASN A 136 -9.32 27.43 25.69
C ASN A 136 -8.52 26.69 26.77
N ASN A 137 -7.55 27.36 27.39
CA ASN A 137 -6.75 26.80 28.47
C ASN A 137 -7.58 26.49 29.72
N THR A 138 -8.60 27.30 30.02
CA THR A 138 -9.52 27.03 31.14
C THR A 138 -10.41 25.82 30.86
N ARG A 139 -10.98 25.70 29.65
CA ARG A 139 -11.74 24.51 29.23
C ARG A 139 -10.89 23.23 29.19
N ILE A 140 -9.62 23.35 28.77
CA ILE A 140 -8.65 22.24 28.81
C ILE A 140 -8.40 21.82 30.26
N ARG A 141 -8.24 22.76 31.19
CA ARG A 141 -8.10 22.45 32.64
C ARG A 141 -9.34 21.77 33.21
N GLU A 142 -10.53 22.24 32.88
CA GLU A 142 -11.80 21.61 33.32
C GLU A 142 -11.98 20.18 32.73
N LEU A 143 -11.58 19.95 31.48
CA LEU A 143 -11.52 18.60 30.88
C LEU A 143 -10.45 17.70 31.53
N LEU A 144 -9.39 18.31 32.08
CA LEU A 144 -8.35 17.65 32.88
C LEU A 144 -8.84 17.27 34.30
N ASP A 145 -10.06 17.61 34.69
CA ASP A 145 -10.65 17.21 35.98
C ASP A 145 -11.60 15.99 35.86
N PHE A 146 -12.02 15.58 34.65
CA PHE A 146 -12.81 14.36 34.45
C PHE A 146 -11.91 13.10 34.47
N GLY A 147 -11.61 12.62 35.69
CA GLY A 147 -11.17 11.26 36.06
C GLY A 147 -10.00 10.64 35.30
N ASP A 148 -8.85 10.48 35.97
CA ASP A 148 -7.66 9.80 35.46
C ASP A 148 -7.94 8.40 34.88
N GLU A 149 -8.90 7.65 35.45
CA GLU A 149 -9.32 6.33 34.95
C GLU A 149 -9.89 6.37 33.53
N GLY A 150 -10.58 7.47 33.17
CA GLY A 150 -11.12 7.69 31.83
C GLY A 150 -10.01 7.90 30.81
N ARG A 151 -8.96 8.62 31.19
CA ARG A 151 -7.77 8.86 30.35
C ARG A 151 -6.97 7.59 30.15
N ASP A 152 -6.72 6.84 31.21
CA ASP A 152 -5.98 5.58 31.14
C ASP A 152 -6.67 4.58 30.22
N ARG A 153 -8.00 4.50 30.28
CA ARG A 153 -8.77 3.64 29.36
C ARG A 153 -8.65 4.07 27.90
N VAL A 154 -8.64 5.37 27.61
CA VAL A 154 -8.47 5.89 26.25
C VAL A 154 -7.03 5.68 25.77
N ILE A 155 -6.04 5.92 26.62
CA ILE A 155 -4.61 5.67 26.35
C ILE A 155 -4.38 4.19 26.05
N LEU A 156 -4.92 3.28 26.86
CA LEU A 156 -4.81 1.84 26.65
C LEU A 156 -5.47 1.40 25.34
N LYS A 157 -6.65 1.95 25.00
CA LYS A 157 -7.30 1.69 23.71
C LYS A 157 -6.46 2.20 22.53
N MET A 158 -5.92 3.43 22.63
CA MET A 158 -5.07 4.02 21.61
C MET A 158 -3.76 3.26 21.45
N GLN A 159 -3.12 2.84 22.55
CA GLN A 159 -1.92 2.02 22.53
C GLN A 159 -2.19 0.66 21.90
N LYS A 160 -3.30 0.00 22.26
CA LYS A 160 -3.71 -1.27 21.66
C LYS A 160 -3.93 -1.13 20.15
N TYR A 161 -4.71 -0.12 19.73
CA TYR A 161 -4.95 0.16 18.32
C TYR A 161 -3.65 0.42 17.55
N LYS A 162 -2.78 1.29 18.09
CA LYS A 162 -1.47 1.61 17.50
C LYS A 162 -0.56 0.37 17.40
N LYS A 163 -0.56 -0.49 18.42
CA LYS A 163 0.22 -1.74 18.44
C LYS A 163 -0.27 -2.72 17.38
N GLU A 164 -1.58 -2.89 17.23
CA GLU A 164 -2.15 -3.75 16.19
C GLU A 164 -1.88 -3.20 14.78
N MET A 165 -1.99 -1.89 14.59
CA MET A 165 -1.59 -1.23 13.34
C MET A 165 -0.11 -1.47 13.03
N ALA A 166 0.78 -1.24 14.00
CA ALA A 166 2.22 -1.45 13.82
C ALA A 166 2.54 -2.91 13.48
N LYS A 167 1.91 -3.89 14.13
CA LYS A 167 2.05 -5.31 13.75
C LYS A 167 1.63 -5.57 12.31
N PHE A 168 0.50 -5.01 11.87
CA PHE A 168 0.00 -5.19 10.51
C PHE A 168 0.95 -4.59 9.45
N TYR A 169 1.49 -3.40 9.70
CA TYR A 169 2.45 -2.76 8.81
C TYR A 169 3.82 -3.46 8.84
N ASN A 170 4.33 -3.77 10.04
CA ASN A 170 5.65 -4.36 10.23
C ASN A 170 5.73 -5.84 9.85
N ARG A 171 4.61 -6.56 9.69
CA ARG A 171 4.60 -7.99 9.30
C ARG A 171 5.35 -8.27 7.99
N ARG A 172 5.48 -7.26 7.11
CA ARG A 172 6.16 -7.38 5.81
C ARG A 172 7.56 -6.74 5.81
N VAL A 173 7.99 -6.15 6.92
CA VAL A 173 9.30 -5.52 7.04
C VAL A 173 10.33 -6.62 7.24
N LYS A 174 11.24 -6.77 6.28
CA LYS A 174 12.40 -7.65 6.40
C LYS A 174 13.56 -6.82 6.94
N ASN A 175 14.08 -7.19 8.11
CA ASN A 175 15.32 -6.60 8.59
C ASN A 175 16.45 -7.07 7.67
N ARG A 176 17.06 -6.15 6.93
CA ARG A 176 18.22 -6.41 6.08
C ARG A 176 19.41 -5.69 6.67
N GLN A 177 20.44 -6.46 7.00
CA GLN A 177 21.75 -5.94 7.33
C GLN A 177 22.62 -5.94 6.07
N PHE A 178 23.32 -4.86 5.83
CA PHE A 178 24.26 -4.73 4.72
C PHE A 178 25.68 -4.80 5.26
N VAL A 179 26.58 -5.38 4.48
CA VAL A 179 28.01 -5.45 4.79
C VAL A 179 28.79 -4.49 3.91
N ALA A 180 30.04 -4.19 4.30
CA ALA A 180 30.92 -3.39 3.47
C ALA A 180 31.12 -4.07 2.10
N GLY A 181 30.99 -3.30 1.02
CA GLY A 181 31.04 -3.78 -0.36
C GLY A 181 29.68 -4.00 -1.03
N ASP A 182 28.58 -4.10 -0.26
CA ASP A 182 27.24 -4.27 -0.84
C ASP A 182 26.82 -3.05 -1.66
N LEU A 183 26.09 -3.27 -2.75
CA LEU A 183 25.48 -2.22 -3.55
C LEU A 183 24.06 -1.92 -3.06
N VAL A 184 23.80 -0.64 -2.80
CA VAL A 184 22.52 -0.17 -2.26
C VAL A 184 22.02 1.09 -2.98
N LEU A 185 20.71 1.27 -2.99
CA LEU A 185 20.07 2.51 -3.42
C LEU A 185 19.79 3.38 -2.20
N ARG A 186 20.08 4.68 -2.30
CA ARG A 186 19.78 5.68 -1.27
C ARG A 186 18.43 6.33 -1.58
N MET A 187 17.64 6.62 -0.55
CA MET A 187 16.38 7.33 -0.75
C MET A 187 16.68 8.82 -0.97
N PHE A 188 16.07 9.46 -1.97
CA PHE A 188 16.41 10.83 -2.38
C PHE A 188 16.30 11.86 -1.24
N LYS A 189 15.33 11.68 -0.32
CA LYS A 189 15.19 12.54 0.88
C LYS A 189 16.38 12.49 1.85
N ALA A 190 17.24 11.47 1.76
CA ALA A 190 18.46 11.37 2.55
C ALA A 190 19.61 12.16 1.91
N SER A 191 19.46 12.58 0.65
CA SER A 191 20.37 13.48 -0.03
C SER A 191 20.07 14.91 0.40
N ARG A 192 21.13 15.68 0.71
CA ARG A 192 21.01 17.12 1.00
C ARG A 192 20.79 17.97 -0.26
N ALA A 193 20.14 17.41 -1.29
CA ALA A 193 19.92 18.09 -2.56
C ALA A 193 18.82 19.15 -2.38
N LYS A 194 19.03 20.36 -2.93
CA LYS A 194 18.13 21.51 -2.75
C LYS A 194 16.85 21.44 -3.60
N ASP A 195 16.83 20.61 -4.64
CA ASP A 195 15.76 20.56 -5.65
C ASP A 195 14.86 19.33 -5.50
N VAL A 196 14.24 19.16 -4.33
CA VAL A 196 13.34 18.02 -4.05
C VAL A 196 11.93 18.33 -4.55
N ASN A 197 11.60 17.91 -5.77
CA ASN A 197 10.23 17.95 -6.27
C ASN A 197 9.56 16.56 -6.17
N LYS A 198 8.22 16.54 -6.03
CA LYS A 198 7.40 15.31 -5.94
C LYS A 198 7.59 14.34 -7.12
N LEU A 199 8.10 14.84 -8.25
CA LEU A 199 8.32 14.09 -9.49
C LEU A 199 9.71 13.44 -9.57
N ASN A 200 10.62 13.74 -8.63
CA ASN A 200 11.92 13.09 -8.63
C ASN A 200 11.79 11.60 -8.28
N PRO A 201 12.64 10.73 -8.86
CA PRO A 201 12.69 9.33 -8.48
C PRO A 201 12.95 9.19 -6.98
N LYS A 202 12.21 8.28 -6.34
CA LYS A 202 12.25 8.08 -4.88
C LYS A 202 13.61 7.56 -4.38
N TRP A 203 14.33 6.86 -5.25
CA TRP A 203 15.61 6.21 -4.98
C TRP A 203 16.67 6.71 -5.97
N GLU A 204 17.91 6.83 -5.50
CA GLU A 204 19.09 7.25 -6.26
C GLU A 204 20.27 6.30 -5.99
N GLY A 205 21.23 6.26 -6.91
CA GLY A 205 22.36 5.31 -6.88
C GLY A 205 22.45 4.53 -8.19
N PRO A 206 23.30 3.49 -8.28
CA PRO A 206 23.82 2.66 -7.18
C PRO A 206 24.98 3.27 -6.37
N TYR A 207 25.00 3.00 -5.06
CA TYR A 207 26.10 3.32 -4.14
C TYR A 207 26.69 2.04 -3.55
N ARG A 208 27.96 2.10 -3.12
CA ARG A 208 28.60 1.02 -2.37
C ARG A 208 28.60 1.32 -0.87
N VAL A 209 28.34 0.31 -0.05
CA VAL A 209 28.49 0.43 1.41
C VAL A 209 29.98 0.43 1.74
N ARG A 210 30.51 1.59 2.16
CA ARG A 210 31.91 1.72 2.57
C ARG A 210 32.17 1.07 3.94
N ARG A 211 31.33 1.39 4.93
CA ARG A 211 31.39 0.78 6.28
C ARG A 211 30.08 0.87 7.03
N VAL A 212 29.86 -0.08 7.93
CA VAL A 212 28.75 -0.10 8.90
C VAL A 212 29.15 0.72 10.13
N VAL A 213 28.34 1.69 10.53
CA VAL A 213 28.61 2.54 11.72
C VAL A 213 27.83 2.01 12.93
N GLY A 214 26.64 1.49 12.71
CA GLY A 214 25.78 0.89 13.73
C GLY A 214 24.61 0.15 13.08
N PRO A 215 23.75 -0.50 13.88
CA PRO A 215 22.57 -1.20 13.36
C PRO A 215 21.71 -0.28 12.48
N GLY A 216 21.61 -0.59 11.19
CA GLY A 216 20.84 0.19 10.22
C GLY A 216 21.47 1.51 9.76
N THR A 217 22.69 1.85 10.21
CA THR A 217 23.39 3.09 9.82
C THR A 217 24.66 2.76 9.04
N TYR A 218 24.71 3.21 7.79
CA TYR A 218 25.77 2.88 6.82
C TYR A 218 26.37 4.15 6.23
N ILE A 219 27.69 4.13 6.02
CA ILE A 219 28.37 5.16 5.21
C ILE A 219 28.50 4.61 3.80
N LEU A 220 28.05 5.41 2.84
CA LEU A 220 28.03 5.07 1.41
C LEU A 220 29.15 5.81 0.67
N GLU A 221 29.66 5.19 -0.38
CA GLU A 221 30.59 5.78 -1.34
C GLU A 221 30.04 5.67 -2.76
N GLU A 222 30.38 6.65 -3.60
CA GLU A 222 30.03 6.67 -5.01
C GLU A 222 30.90 5.67 -5.78
N LEU A 223 30.32 5.08 -6.83
CA LEU A 223 31.04 4.22 -7.76
C LEU A 223 31.74 5.13 -8.78
N SER A 224 32.95 5.58 -8.43
CA SER A 224 33.86 6.28 -9.34
C SER A 224 34.35 5.38 -10.47
#